data_AF-A0A518BZ51-F1
#
_entry.id   AF-A0A518BZ51-F1
#
_cell.length_a   1.000
_cell.length_b   1.000
_cell.length_c   1.000
_cell.angle_alpha   90.00
_cell.angle_beta   90.00
_cell.angle_gamma   90.00
#
_symmetry.space_group_name_H-M   'P 1'
#
loop_
_entity.id
_entity.type
_entity.pdbx_description
1 polymer ?
#
loop_
_entity_poly.entity_id
_entity_poly.type
_entity_poly.pdbx_seq_one_letter_code
_entity_poly.pdbx_strand_id
1 'polypeptide(L)'
;MLESIYMLAQEGGSLTGMGIGLGFGLTVLGAGLGIGRIGGSAVEGIARQPEASGTIGTNMIIAAALVEGLGVISMGLLAFVVLGN
;
A
#
# COMPACT_ATOMS: atom_id res chain seq x y z
N MET A 1 -6.12 18.26 -38.82
CA MET A 1 -4.65 18.40 -38.77
C MET A 1 -4.19 19.04 -37.46
N LEU A 2 -4.77 20.17 -37.00
CA LEU A 2 -4.52 20.67 -35.64
C LEU A 2 -5.15 19.78 -34.56
N GLU A 3 -6.42 19.38 -34.72
CA GLU A 3 -7.12 18.44 -33.81
C GLU A 3 -6.35 17.13 -33.60
N SER A 4 -5.77 16.57 -34.68
CA SER A 4 -4.95 15.35 -34.61
C SER A 4 -3.62 15.56 -33.89
N ILE A 5 -3.06 16.77 -33.89
CA ILE A 5 -1.85 17.13 -33.12
C ILE A 5 -2.20 17.32 -31.63
N TYR A 6 -3.35 17.94 -31.34
CA TYR A 6 -3.85 18.07 -29.97
C TYR A 6 -4.17 16.71 -29.32
N MET A 7 -4.74 15.78 -30.09
CA MET A 7 -5.00 14.40 -29.63
C MET A 7 -3.72 13.63 -29.30
N LEU A 8 -2.64 13.81 -30.09
CA LEU A 8 -1.33 13.21 -29.82
C LEU A 8 -0.63 13.86 -28.60
N ALA A 9 -0.85 15.15 -28.36
CA ALA A 9 -0.35 15.84 -27.16
C ALA A 9 -1.06 15.39 -25.86
N GLN A 10 -2.31 14.91 -25.96
CA GLN A 10 -3.08 14.40 -24.81
C GLN A 10 -2.87 12.89 -24.50
N GLU A 11 -2.06 12.16 -25.27
CA GLU A 11 -1.81 10.72 -25.02
C GLU A 11 -1.11 10.43 -23.67
N GLY A 12 -0.58 11.44 -22.99
CA GLY A 12 0.02 11.33 -21.65
C GLY A 12 -0.96 10.99 -20.50
N GLY A 13 -2.28 11.01 -20.73
CA GLY A 13 -3.27 10.77 -19.67
C GLY A 13 -3.58 9.29 -19.38
N SER A 14 -3.54 8.44 -20.41
CA SER A 14 -3.99 7.04 -20.33
C SER A 14 -2.99 6.13 -19.60
N LEU A 15 -1.72 6.20 -20.00
CA LEU A 15 -0.67 5.33 -19.43
C LEU A 15 -0.32 5.74 -17.99
N THR A 16 -0.35 7.03 -17.70
CA THR A 16 -0.18 7.59 -16.34
C THR A 16 -1.31 7.13 -15.41
N GLY A 17 -2.57 7.23 -15.83
CA GLY A 17 -3.72 6.76 -15.04
C GLY A 17 -3.68 5.26 -14.76
N MET A 18 -3.25 4.46 -15.73
CA MET A 18 -3.08 3.01 -15.56
C MET A 18 -1.93 2.67 -14.61
N GLY A 19 -0.78 3.34 -14.73
CA GLY A 19 0.36 3.18 -13.83
C GLY A 19 0.01 3.55 -12.38
N ILE A 20 -0.78 4.61 -12.20
CA ILE A 20 -1.32 5.01 -10.89
C ILE A 20 -2.21 3.91 -10.31
N GLY A 21 -3.23 3.46 -11.06
CA GLY A 21 -4.16 2.44 -10.58
C GLY A 21 -3.45 1.14 -10.19
N LEU A 22 -2.46 0.73 -10.98
CA LEU A 22 -1.62 -0.43 -10.67
C LEU A 22 -0.74 -0.20 -9.43
N GLY A 23 -0.10 0.96 -9.31
CA GLY A 23 0.73 1.30 -8.14
C GLY A 23 -0.06 1.30 -6.84
N PHE A 24 -1.25 1.90 -6.85
CA PHE A 24 -2.17 1.91 -5.70
C PHE A 24 -2.62 0.48 -5.35
N GLY A 25 -3.04 -0.30 -6.34
CA GLY A 25 -3.48 -1.68 -6.14
C GLY A 25 -2.38 -2.57 -5.56
N LEU A 26 -1.16 -2.50 -6.08
CA LEU A 26 -0.02 -3.27 -5.60
C LEU A 26 0.38 -2.88 -4.17
N THR A 27 0.33 -1.58 -3.84
CA THR A 27 0.65 -1.08 -2.50
C THR A 27 -0.34 -1.63 -1.47
N VAL A 28 -1.64 -1.55 -1.75
CA VAL A 28 -2.69 -2.06 -0.85
C VAL A 28 -2.62 -3.58 -0.71
N LEU A 29 -2.36 -4.31 -1.81
CA LEU A 29 -2.18 -5.76 -1.76
C LEU A 29 -0.96 -6.16 -0.91
N GLY A 30 0.17 -5.47 -1.08
CA GLY A 30 1.38 -5.71 -0.30
C GLY A 30 1.18 -5.47 1.19
N ALA A 31 0.56 -4.34 1.55
CA ALA A 31 0.26 -4.00 2.94
C ALA A 31 -0.72 -5.02 3.57
N GLY A 32 -1.81 -5.34 2.88
CA GLY A 32 -2.82 -6.29 3.36
C GLY A 32 -2.25 -7.69 3.60
N LEU A 33 -1.42 -8.20 2.69
CA LEU A 33 -0.75 -9.49 2.84
C LEU A 33 0.27 -9.49 3.99
N GLY A 34 1.02 -8.40 4.17
CA GLY A 34 1.98 -8.24 5.26
C GLY A 34 1.29 -8.25 6.62
N ILE A 35 0.30 -7.37 6.79
CA ILE A 35 -0.45 -7.23 8.06
C ILE A 35 -1.24 -8.51 8.36
N GLY A 36 -1.86 -9.12 7.36
CA GLY A 36 -2.60 -10.39 7.53
C GLY A 36 -1.72 -11.52 8.05
N ARG A 37 -0.48 -11.63 7.54
CA ARG A 37 0.50 -12.62 8.03
C ARG A 37 0.96 -12.33 9.47
N ILE A 38 1.23 -11.06 9.77
CA ILE A 38 1.63 -10.62 11.11
C ILE A 38 0.51 -10.94 12.12
N GLY A 39 -0.73 -10.56 11.81
CA GLY A 39 -1.91 -10.82 12.64
C GLY A 39 -2.17 -12.31 12.84
N GLY A 40 -2.14 -13.10 11.77
CA GLY A 40 -2.32 -14.55 11.86
C GLY A 40 -1.26 -15.22 12.76
N SER A 41 0.01 -14.87 12.56
CA SER A 41 1.12 -15.40 13.37
C SER A 41 1.01 -14.99 14.83
N ALA A 42 0.55 -13.76 15.10
CA ALA A 42 0.34 -13.27 16.45
C ALA A 42 -0.80 -14.02 17.15
N VAL A 43 -1.93 -14.23 16.48
CA VAL A 43 -3.07 -14.99 17.04
C VAL A 43 -2.67 -16.44 17.34
N GLU A 44 -1.94 -17.10 16.44
CA GLU A 44 -1.41 -18.44 16.69
C GLU A 44 -0.42 -18.47 17.87
N GLY A 45 0.45 -17.46 17.98
CA GLY A 45 1.38 -17.31 19.10
C GLY A 45 0.64 -17.14 20.43
N ILE A 46 -0.37 -16.26 20.47
CA ILE A 46 -1.20 -16.01 21.65
C ILE A 46 -1.97 -17.27 22.05
N ALA A 47 -2.51 -18.03 21.08
CA ALA A 47 -3.22 -19.27 21.35
C ALA A 47 -2.32 -20.34 22.00
N ARG A 48 -1.01 -20.34 21.69
CA ARG A 48 -0.03 -21.26 22.30
C ARG A 48 0.49 -20.77 23.66
N GLN A 49 0.58 -19.46 23.86
CA GLN A 49 1.13 -18.83 25.06
C GLN A 49 0.27 -17.63 25.49
N PRO A 50 -0.87 -17.89 26.15
CA PRO A 50 -1.81 -16.82 26.54
C PRO A 50 -1.20 -15.83 27.54
N GLU A 51 -0.25 -16.26 28.37
CA GLU A 51 0.46 -15.42 29.34
C GLU A 51 1.34 -14.36 28.66
N ALA A 52 1.81 -14.63 27.43
CA ALA A 52 2.62 -13.71 26.63
C ALA A 52 1.77 -12.79 25.73
N SER A 53 0.45 -12.81 25.86
CA SER A 53 -0.47 -12.12 24.95
C SER A 53 -0.21 -10.62 24.81
N GLY A 54 0.09 -9.94 25.92
CA GLY A 54 0.43 -8.51 25.90
C GLY A 54 1.67 -8.23 25.07
N THR A 55 2.77 -8.96 25.29
CA THR A 55 4.03 -8.79 24.54
C THR A 55 3.87 -9.13 23.06
N ILE A 56 3.19 -10.24 22.74
CA ILE A 56 2.94 -10.65 21.34
C ILE A 56 2.07 -9.58 20.64
N GLY A 57 1.02 -9.10 21.30
CA GLY A 57 0.15 -8.05 20.78
C GLY A 57 0.88 -6.73 20.53
N THR A 58 1.72 -6.28 21.46
CA THR A 58 2.54 -5.07 21.26
C THR A 58 3.49 -5.22 20.07
N ASN A 59 4.20 -6.35 19.96
CA ASN A 59 5.11 -6.60 18.85
C ASN A 59 4.36 -6.70 17.51
N MET A 60 3.16 -7.29 17.50
CA MET A 60 2.28 -7.35 16.33
C MET A 60 1.90 -5.94 15.86
N ILE A 61 1.47 -5.06 16.76
CA ILE A 61 1.09 -3.67 16.43
C ILE A 61 2.31 -2.90 15.88
N ILE A 62 3.48 -3.04 16.50
CA ILE A 62 4.71 -2.38 16.02
C ILE A 62 5.05 -2.87 14.60
N ALA A 63 5.04 -4.18 14.38
CA ALA A 63 5.31 -4.76 13.06
C ALA A 63 4.28 -4.31 12.01
N ALA A 64 2.98 -4.30 12.37
CA ALA A 64 1.91 -3.82 11.50
C ALA A 64 2.07 -2.32 11.18
N ALA A 65 2.45 -1.51 12.17
CA ALA A 65 2.69 -0.07 11.99
C ALA A 65 3.88 0.22 11.07
N LEU A 66 4.93 -0.61 11.09
CA LEU A 66 6.05 -0.50 10.15
C LEU A 66 5.62 -0.81 8.70
N VAL A 67 4.76 -1.82 8.51
CA VAL A 67 4.20 -2.16 7.20
C VAL A 67 3.26 -1.03 6.70
N GLU A 68 2.37 -0.55 7.57
CA GLU A 68 1.49 0.58 7.27
C GLU A 68 2.28 1.85 6.95
N GLY A 69 3.36 2.14 7.67
CA GLY A 69 4.22 3.30 7.40
C GLY A 69 4.77 3.31 5.97
N LEU A 70 5.22 2.15 5.48
CA LEU A 70 5.64 1.99 4.08
C LEU A 70 4.47 2.13 3.10
N GLY A 71 3.30 1.59 3.44
CA GLY A 71 2.07 1.74 2.67
C GLY A 71 1.66 3.20 2.50
N VAL A 72 1.58 3.95 3.60
CA VAL A 72 1.22 5.38 3.61
C VAL A 72 2.23 6.22 2.83
N ILE A 73 3.54 5.98 2.99
CA ILE A 73 4.58 6.69 2.22
C ILE A 73 4.40 6.41 0.73
N SER A 74 4.21 5.14 0.34
CA SER A 74 4.05 4.75 -1.07
C SER A 74 2.79 5.38 -1.69
N MET A 75 1.68 5.36 -0.96
CA MET A 75 0.42 5.99 -1.38
C MET A 75 0.55 7.52 -1.49
N GLY A 76 1.24 8.15 -0.54
CA GLY A 76 1.51 9.59 -0.56
C GLY A 76 2.37 10.01 -1.74
N LEU A 77 3.42 9.23 -2.07
CA LEU A 77 4.25 9.45 -3.26
C LEU A 77 3.44 9.29 -4.55
N LEU A 78 2.61 8.24 -4.64
CA LEU A 78 1.73 8.05 -5.80
C LEU A 78 0.74 9.22 -5.94
N ALA A 79 0.09 9.64 -4.85
CA ALA A 79 -0.82 10.79 -4.85
C ALA A 79 -0.13 12.09 -5.26
N PHE A 80 1.09 12.33 -4.78
CA PHE A 80 1.90 13.49 -5.19
C PHE A 80 2.19 13.47 -6.69
N VAL A 81 2.57 12.32 -7.24
CA VAL A 81 2.77 12.14 -8.69
C VAL A 81 1.47 12.31 -9.48
N VAL A 82 0.29 12.11 -8.88
CA VAL A 82 -1.01 12.34 -9.57
C VAL A 82 -1.40 13.81 -9.55
N LEU A 83 -1.29 14.46 -8.40
CA LEU A 83 -1.86 15.79 -8.12
C LEU A 83 -0.86 16.93 -8.32
N GLY A 84 0.44 16.63 -8.35
CA GLY A 84 1.53 17.59 -8.50
C GLY A 84 1.94 17.87 -9.94
N ASN A 85 1.23 17.31 -10.93
CA ASN A 85 1.43 17.55 -12.36
C ASN A 85 0.58 18.70 -12.88
#